data_AF-A0A254SLX4-F1
#
_entry.id   AF-A0A254SLX4-F1
#
_cell.length_a   1.000
_cell.length_b   1.000
_cell.length_c   1.000
_cell.angle_alpha   90.00
_cell.angle_beta   90.00
_cell.angle_gamma   90.00
#
_symmetry.space_group_name_H-M   'P 1'
#
loop_
_entity.id
_entity.type
_entity.pdbx_description
1 polymer ?
#
loop_
_entity_poly.entity_id
_entity_poly.type
_entity_poly.pdbx_seq_one_letter_code
_entity_poly.pdbx_strand_id
1 'polypeptide(L)'
;MNSATVIFSNMGDTDTLVLKHIWKDLPNVKVIEINSFNGPWSKKVEQALLTEKDTIILCGHGYPSGLLSPQTHGNPFIISEKNVRHIRAKRVIGIWCYASSFAKSMNLCGFFSSMFISNPTEALINGCTKSNGETITREEILFGQRLNTLIASDIPMSEWKQKLVEQADTSIDVVKFNYSGLTYLK
;
A
#
# COMPACT_ATOMS: atom_id res chain seq x y z
N MET A 1 -10.22 14.46 -2.90
CA MET A 1 -10.77 13.12 -2.58
C MET A 1 -12.15 13.29 -1.95
N ASN A 2 -13.16 12.52 -2.38
CA ASN A 2 -14.52 12.54 -1.84
C ASN A 2 -14.78 11.40 -0.84
N SER A 3 -14.30 10.20 -1.14
CA SER A 3 -14.39 9.01 -0.27
C SER A 3 -13.20 8.09 -0.49
N ALA A 4 -12.87 7.30 0.51
CA ALA A 4 -11.91 6.23 0.34
C ALA A 4 -12.33 4.96 1.07
N THR A 5 -12.05 3.81 0.46
CA THR A 5 -12.11 2.52 1.13
C THR A 5 -10.70 1.95 1.27
N VAL A 6 -10.29 1.64 2.49
CA VAL A 6 -9.02 0.99 2.80
C VAL A 6 -9.27 -0.50 2.99
N ILE A 7 -8.55 -1.34 2.27
CA ILE A 7 -8.43 -2.78 2.53
C ILE A 7 -7.02 -2.99 3.08
N PHE A 8 -6.95 -3.27 4.37
CA PHE A 8 -5.69 -3.40 5.10
C PHE A 8 -5.48 -4.84 5.55
N SER A 9 -4.44 -5.47 5.02
CA SER A 9 -3.95 -6.77 5.48
C SER A 9 -3.06 -6.58 6.70
N ASN A 10 -3.66 -6.74 7.88
CA ASN A 10 -2.95 -6.66 9.15
C ASN A 10 -2.46 -8.06 9.55
N MET A 11 -1.17 -8.32 9.28
CA MET A 11 -0.49 -9.56 9.64
C MET A 11 -0.12 -9.62 11.14
N GLY A 12 -0.33 -8.54 11.89
CA GLY A 12 -0.01 -8.45 13.32
C GLY A 12 1.45 -8.07 13.61
N ASP A 13 2.25 -7.80 12.59
CA ASP A 13 3.61 -7.24 12.71
C ASP A 13 3.60 -5.71 12.76
N THR A 14 4.71 -5.16 13.27
CA THR A 14 4.92 -3.71 13.37
C THR A 14 5.05 -3.04 12.01
N ASP A 15 5.57 -3.78 11.03
CA ASP A 15 5.96 -3.30 9.70
C ASP A 15 4.72 -2.87 8.89
N THR A 16 3.58 -3.52 9.11
CA THR A 16 2.31 -3.13 8.48
C THR A 16 1.53 -2.08 9.27
N LEU A 17 1.77 -1.93 10.57
CA LEU A 17 1.03 -0.97 11.40
C LEU A 17 1.34 0.48 11.04
N VAL A 18 2.56 0.79 10.59
CA VAL A 18 2.92 2.15 10.15
C VAL A 18 2.12 2.60 8.92
N LEU A 19 1.60 1.66 8.12
CA LEU A 19 0.77 1.96 6.95
C LEU A 19 -0.51 2.71 7.34
N LYS A 20 -0.97 2.60 8.60
CA LYS A 20 -2.13 3.36 9.11
C LYS A 20 -1.98 4.87 8.90
N HIS A 21 -0.74 5.39 8.85
CA HIS A 21 -0.49 6.80 8.56
C HIS A 21 -0.94 7.23 7.15
N ILE A 22 -1.08 6.31 6.20
CA ILE A 22 -1.55 6.60 4.83
C ILE A 22 -2.98 7.13 4.82
N TRP A 23 -3.83 6.68 5.75
CA TRP A 23 -5.25 7.07 5.80
C TRP A 23 -5.68 7.72 7.12
N LYS A 24 -4.76 7.89 8.07
CA LYS A 24 -5.03 8.55 9.35
C LYS A 24 -5.63 9.94 9.11
N ASP A 25 -6.74 10.23 9.79
CA ASP A 25 -7.45 11.52 9.79
C ASP A 25 -7.96 11.99 8.41
N LEU A 26 -7.89 11.15 7.37
CA LEU A 26 -8.56 11.43 6.10
C LEU A 26 -10.09 11.40 6.31
N PRO A 27 -10.84 12.35 5.73
CA PRO A 27 -12.29 12.36 5.83
C PRO A 27 -12.92 11.22 5.00
N ASN A 28 -14.09 10.75 5.42
CA ASN A 28 -14.92 9.78 4.67
C ASN A 28 -14.17 8.48 4.29
N VAL A 29 -13.32 7.99 5.20
CA VAL A 29 -12.62 6.70 5.03
C VAL A 29 -13.41 5.56 5.66
N LYS A 30 -13.67 4.52 4.87
CA LYS A 30 -14.11 3.22 5.36
C LYS A 30 -12.93 2.27 5.44
N VAL A 31 -12.60 1.77 6.63
CA VAL A 31 -11.51 0.80 6.82
C VAL A 31 -12.06 -0.62 6.92
N ILE A 32 -11.54 -1.52 6.09
CA ILE A 32 -11.71 -2.97 6.17
C ILE A 32 -10.35 -3.54 6.56
N GLU A 33 -10.09 -3.56 7.86
CA GLU A 33 -8.90 -4.19 8.45
C GLU A 33 -9.16 -5.69 8.59
N ILE A 34 -8.28 -6.50 8.01
CA ILE A 34 -8.35 -7.96 8.02
C ILE A 34 -7.17 -8.46 8.85
N ASN A 35 -7.42 -9.35 9.80
CA ASN A 35 -6.41 -9.99 10.61
C ASN A 35 -6.72 -11.49 10.75
N SER A 36 -5.87 -12.24 11.47
CA SER A 36 -6.02 -13.68 11.65
C SER A 36 -7.31 -14.09 12.37
N PHE A 37 -8.04 -13.16 13.00
CA PHE A 37 -9.18 -13.44 13.86
C PHE A 37 -10.54 -12.98 13.31
N ASN A 38 -10.59 -12.09 12.30
CA ASN A 38 -11.83 -11.38 11.94
C ASN A 38 -12.52 -11.80 10.62
N GLY A 39 -12.46 -13.09 10.28
CA GLY A 39 -13.15 -13.66 9.12
C GLY A 39 -14.67 -13.82 9.27
N PRO A 40 -15.40 -14.17 8.19
CA PRO A 40 -14.94 -14.20 6.79
C PRO A 40 -14.92 -12.78 6.18
N TRP A 41 -13.80 -12.40 5.54
CA TRP A 41 -13.60 -11.06 4.96
C TRP A 41 -14.04 -10.95 3.49
N SER A 42 -14.12 -12.08 2.77
CA SER A 42 -14.30 -12.11 1.30
C SER A 42 -15.48 -11.29 0.80
N LYS A 43 -16.66 -11.48 1.40
CA LYS A 43 -17.89 -10.74 1.01
C LYS A 43 -17.77 -9.24 1.27
N LYS A 44 -17.14 -8.84 2.38
CA LYS A 44 -16.95 -7.42 2.72
C LYS A 44 -15.98 -6.75 1.75
N VAL A 45 -14.89 -7.45 1.40
CA VAL A 45 -13.92 -7.01 0.41
C VAL A 45 -14.56 -6.90 -0.97
N GLU A 46 -15.21 -7.94 -1.45
CA GLU A 46 -15.85 -7.95 -2.77
C GLU A 46 -16.88 -6.81 -2.91
N GLN A 47 -17.72 -6.61 -1.89
CA GLN A 47 -18.64 -5.48 -1.87
C GLN A 47 -17.91 -4.15 -1.97
N ALA A 48 -16.82 -3.96 -1.21
CA ALA A 48 -16.02 -2.73 -1.27
C ALA A 48 -15.42 -2.48 -2.65
N LEU A 49 -14.86 -3.51 -3.31
CA LEU A 49 -14.31 -3.39 -4.68
C LEU A 49 -15.38 -2.89 -5.66
N LEU A 50 -16.60 -3.43 -5.54
CA LEU A 50 -17.73 -3.11 -6.42
C LEU A 50 -18.33 -1.72 -6.15
N THR A 51 -18.38 -1.29 -4.88
CA THR A 51 -19.09 -0.07 -4.47
C THR A 51 -18.24 1.18 -4.40
N GLU A 52 -16.96 1.08 -4.03
CA GLU A 52 -16.09 2.25 -3.95
C GLU A 52 -15.85 2.81 -5.36
N LYS A 53 -16.11 4.11 -5.55
CA LYS A 53 -16.02 4.78 -6.86
C LYS A 53 -14.94 5.84 -6.90
N ASP A 54 -14.49 6.35 -5.77
CA ASP A 54 -13.50 7.42 -5.72
C ASP A 54 -12.09 6.85 -5.54
N THR A 55 -11.74 6.45 -4.31
CA THR A 55 -10.38 6.02 -3.97
C THR A 55 -10.39 4.68 -3.24
N ILE A 56 -9.59 3.71 -3.70
CA ILE A 56 -9.33 2.47 -2.97
C ILE A 56 -7.85 2.35 -2.61
N ILE A 57 -7.59 2.08 -1.34
CA ILE A 57 -6.24 1.88 -0.80
C ILE A 57 -6.12 0.42 -0.40
N LEU A 58 -5.15 -0.27 -0.98
CA LEU A 58 -4.87 -1.69 -0.80
C LEU A 58 -3.47 -1.80 -0.19
N CYS A 59 -3.34 -2.29 1.04
CA CYS A 59 -2.04 -2.25 1.72
C CYS A 59 -1.82 -3.36 2.74
N GLY A 60 -0.55 -3.65 3.03
CA GLY A 60 -0.11 -4.71 3.94
C GLY A 60 1.04 -5.50 3.33
N HIS A 61 1.11 -6.79 3.64
CA HIS A 61 2.06 -7.72 3.02
C HIS A 61 1.56 -8.29 1.70
N GLY A 62 2.46 -8.62 0.79
CA GLY A 62 2.05 -9.21 -0.49
C GLY A 62 3.17 -9.83 -1.31
N TYR A 63 2.77 -10.31 -2.47
CA TYR A 63 3.61 -11.00 -3.45
C TYR A 63 3.21 -10.57 -4.87
N PRO A 64 3.97 -10.89 -5.94
CA PRO A 64 3.54 -10.60 -7.31
C PRO A 64 2.16 -11.15 -7.70
N SER A 65 1.65 -12.16 -6.99
CA SER A 65 0.32 -12.75 -7.21
C SER A 65 -0.82 -12.01 -6.49
N GLY A 66 -0.53 -11.10 -5.56
CA GLY A 66 -1.58 -10.36 -4.85
C GLY A 66 -1.23 -9.87 -3.45
N LEU A 67 -2.22 -9.22 -2.80
CA LEU A 67 -2.18 -8.80 -1.41
C LEU A 67 -2.49 -10.00 -0.51
N LEU A 68 -1.57 -10.36 0.39
CA LEU A 68 -1.69 -11.57 1.21
C LEU A 68 -2.82 -11.46 2.22
N SER A 69 -3.44 -12.59 2.54
CA SER A 69 -4.38 -12.75 3.65
C SER A 69 -3.62 -13.13 4.93
N PRO A 70 -3.93 -12.51 6.08
CA PRO A 70 -3.38 -12.88 7.38
C PRO A 70 -4.04 -14.14 7.98
N GLN A 71 -4.98 -14.75 7.26
CA GLN A 71 -5.63 -15.98 7.68
C GLN A 71 -4.91 -17.20 7.11
N THR A 72 -4.65 -18.17 7.98
CA THR A 72 -3.93 -19.42 7.65
C THR A 72 -4.79 -20.42 6.87
N HIS A 73 -6.10 -20.23 6.84
CA HIS A 73 -7.06 -21.07 6.13
C HIS A 73 -7.86 -20.25 5.11
N GLY A 74 -8.16 -20.86 3.96
CA GLY A 74 -8.92 -20.23 2.89
C GLY A 74 -8.04 -19.65 1.78
N ASN A 75 -8.50 -18.56 1.16
CA ASN A 75 -7.77 -17.94 0.06
C ASN A 75 -6.51 -17.22 0.58
N PRO A 76 -5.31 -17.54 0.08
CA PRO A 76 -4.07 -16.89 0.52
C PRO A 76 -3.99 -15.41 0.18
N PHE A 77 -4.85 -14.90 -0.72
CA PHE A 77 -4.83 -13.51 -1.15
C PHE A 77 -6.18 -12.82 -0.93
N ILE A 78 -6.13 -11.64 -0.31
CA ILE A 78 -7.28 -10.72 -0.20
C ILE A 78 -7.59 -10.11 -1.56
N ILE A 79 -6.56 -9.68 -2.28
CA ILE A 79 -6.64 -9.17 -3.65
C ILE A 79 -5.81 -10.08 -4.55
N SER A 80 -6.40 -10.55 -5.64
CA SER A 80 -5.76 -11.46 -6.60
C SER A 80 -6.37 -11.27 -7.99
N GLU A 81 -5.89 -12.03 -8.97
CA GLU A 81 -6.48 -12.10 -10.32
C GLU A 81 -8.01 -12.36 -10.31
N LYS A 82 -8.51 -13.08 -9.29
CA LYS A 82 -9.92 -13.49 -9.20
C LYS A 82 -10.88 -12.32 -8.95
N ASN A 83 -10.42 -11.29 -8.24
CA ASN A 83 -11.29 -10.20 -7.78
C ASN A 83 -10.79 -8.80 -8.17
N VAL A 84 -9.56 -8.63 -8.65
CA VAL A 84 -9.03 -7.31 -9.07
C VAL A 84 -9.91 -6.63 -10.12
N ARG A 85 -10.51 -7.42 -11.03
CA ARG A 85 -11.47 -6.93 -12.05
C ARG A 85 -12.76 -6.35 -11.47
N HIS A 86 -13.03 -6.53 -10.18
CA HIS A 86 -14.19 -5.95 -9.50
C HIS A 86 -13.94 -4.52 -9.03
N ILE A 87 -12.70 -4.03 -9.03
CA ILE A 87 -12.38 -2.65 -8.63
C ILE A 87 -13.12 -1.67 -9.56
N ARG A 88 -13.84 -0.72 -8.96
CA ARG A 88 -14.55 0.36 -9.67
C ARG A 88 -14.09 1.76 -9.27
N ALA A 89 -13.12 1.87 -8.38
CA ALA A 89 -12.57 3.14 -7.92
C ALA A 89 -11.80 3.84 -9.05
N LYS A 90 -11.91 5.17 -9.12
CA LYS A 90 -11.13 6.00 -10.05
C LYS A 90 -9.64 6.02 -9.71
N ARG A 91 -9.33 5.97 -8.41
CA ARG A 91 -7.97 6.00 -7.88
C ARG A 91 -7.69 4.70 -7.15
N VAL A 92 -6.67 3.97 -7.60
CA VAL A 92 -6.21 2.74 -6.97
C VAL A 92 -4.81 2.96 -6.43
N ILE A 93 -4.62 2.67 -5.15
CA ILE A 93 -3.35 2.86 -4.45
C ILE A 93 -2.97 1.51 -3.85
N GLY A 94 -1.83 0.95 -4.25
CA GLY A 94 -1.35 -0.34 -3.77
C GLY A 94 0.01 -0.24 -3.09
N ILE A 95 0.04 -0.38 -1.77
CA ILE A 95 1.26 -0.30 -0.95
C ILE A 95 1.50 -1.66 -0.27
N TRP A 96 2.24 -2.51 -0.96
CA TRP A 96 2.78 -3.77 -0.45
C TRP A 96 3.97 -4.19 -1.33
N CYS A 97 4.78 -5.14 -0.85
CA CYS A 97 5.90 -5.67 -1.64
C CYS A 97 5.40 -6.32 -2.95
N TYR A 98 5.91 -5.83 -4.08
CA TYR A 98 5.55 -6.24 -5.45
C TYR A 98 4.18 -5.79 -5.96
N ALA A 99 3.56 -4.77 -5.36
CA ALA A 99 2.26 -4.25 -5.82
C ALA A 99 2.27 -3.81 -7.29
N SER A 100 3.34 -3.14 -7.72
CA SER A 100 3.51 -2.67 -9.10
C SER A 100 3.68 -3.82 -10.10
N SER A 101 4.28 -4.94 -9.70
CA SER A 101 4.38 -6.14 -10.55
C SER A 101 3.01 -6.79 -10.75
N PHE A 102 2.23 -6.91 -9.67
CA PHE A 102 0.85 -7.39 -9.75
C PHE A 102 -0.02 -6.46 -10.61
N ALA A 103 0.09 -5.15 -10.41
CA ALA A 103 -0.69 -4.17 -11.17
C ALA A 103 -0.39 -4.24 -12.67
N LYS A 104 0.89 -4.38 -13.06
CA LYS A 104 1.28 -4.58 -14.46
C LYS A 104 0.71 -5.86 -15.05
N SER A 105 0.78 -6.99 -14.34
CA SER A 105 0.26 -8.27 -14.87
C SER A 105 -1.26 -8.26 -15.03
N MET A 106 -1.96 -7.49 -14.21
CA MET A 106 -3.42 -7.35 -14.23
C MET A 106 -3.92 -6.16 -15.06
N ASN A 107 -3.03 -5.39 -15.70
CA ASN A 107 -3.35 -4.13 -16.39
C ASN A 107 -4.14 -3.14 -15.51
N LEU A 108 -3.75 -3.03 -14.24
CA LEU A 108 -4.39 -2.18 -13.25
C LEU A 108 -3.71 -0.79 -13.22
N CYS A 109 -4.49 0.25 -13.50
CA CYS A 109 -4.04 1.64 -13.43
C CYS A 109 -4.08 2.15 -11.98
N GLY A 110 -3.15 3.02 -11.60
CA GLY A 110 -3.05 3.52 -10.23
C GLY A 110 -1.62 3.82 -9.78
N PHE A 111 -1.44 3.97 -8.46
CA PHE A 111 -0.15 4.26 -7.84
C PHE A 111 0.30 3.09 -6.96
N PHE A 112 1.49 2.55 -7.22
CA PHE A 112 1.93 1.28 -6.63
C PHE A 112 3.38 1.32 -6.15
N SER A 113 3.67 0.63 -5.05
CA SER A 113 5.05 0.30 -4.63
C SER A 113 5.62 -0.88 -5.42
N SER A 114 6.93 -0.97 -5.56
CA SER A 114 7.61 -2.22 -5.92
C SER A 114 7.94 -3.00 -4.65
N MET A 115 9.19 -3.34 -4.39
CA MET A 115 9.64 -3.71 -3.06
C MET A 115 9.55 -2.47 -2.15
N PHE A 116 9.14 -2.66 -0.90
CA PHE A 116 9.08 -1.60 0.10
C PHE A 116 9.74 -2.13 1.38
N ILE A 117 10.95 -1.65 1.67
CA ILE A 117 11.72 -2.03 2.85
C ILE A 117 11.07 -1.43 4.09
N SER A 118 10.74 -2.29 5.03
CA SER A 118 10.03 -1.97 6.27
C SER A 118 10.72 -2.44 7.55
N ASN A 119 11.72 -3.31 7.43
CA ASN A 119 12.50 -3.78 8.55
C ASN A 119 13.99 -3.99 8.18
N PRO A 120 14.87 -4.13 9.19
CA PRO A 120 16.30 -4.34 8.95
C PRO A 120 16.65 -5.58 8.12
N THR A 121 15.84 -6.65 8.19
CA THR A 121 16.07 -7.87 7.43
C THR A 121 15.86 -7.64 5.94
N GLU A 122 14.77 -6.97 5.56
CA GLU A 122 14.52 -6.56 4.18
C GLU A 122 15.58 -5.58 3.68
N ALA A 123 16.02 -4.66 4.54
CA ALA A 123 17.07 -3.71 4.21
C ALA A 123 18.38 -4.43 3.86
N LEU A 124 18.79 -5.41 4.69
CA LEU A 124 19.97 -6.24 4.44
C LEU A 124 19.84 -7.03 3.12
N ILE A 125 18.71 -7.70 2.88
CA ILE A 125 18.47 -8.49 1.67
C ILE A 125 18.55 -7.64 0.40
N ASN A 126 18.11 -6.38 0.47
CA ASN A 126 18.09 -5.44 -0.64
C ASN A 126 19.34 -4.53 -0.70
N GLY A 127 20.38 -4.82 0.10
CA GLY A 127 21.65 -4.09 0.07
C GLY A 127 21.60 -2.68 0.66
N CYS A 128 20.56 -2.34 1.43
CA CYS A 128 20.43 -1.10 2.18
C CYS A 128 20.95 -1.32 3.62
N THR A 129 22.25 -1.14 3.84
CA THR A 129 22.93 -1.48 5.11
C THR A 129 23.27 -0.27 5.99
N LYS A 130 22.90 0.95 5.58
CA LYS A 130 23.26 2.18 6.30
C LYS A 130 22.22 2.62 7.34
N SER A 131 20.99 2.14 7.21
CA SER A 131 19.87 2.52 8.08
C SER A 131 19.63 1.47 9.18
N ASN A 132 19.41 1.93 10.42
CA ASN A 132 18.96 1.07 11.52
C ASN A 132 17.42 0.97 11.56
N GLY A 133 16.89 0.08 12.39
CA GLY A 133 15.43 -0.14 12.50
C GLY A 133 14.64 1.12 12.85
N GLU A 134 15.15 1.96 13.76
CA GLU A 134 14.48 3.22 14.13
C GLU A 134 14.37 4.19 12.95
N THR A 135 15.46 4.31 12.17
CA THR A 135 15.47 5.13 10.94
C THR A 135 14.46 4.59 9.93
N ILE A 136 14.43 3.28 9.73
CA ILE A 136 13.47 2.63 8.81
C ILE A 136 12.04 2.98 9.23
N THR A 137 11.65 2.65 10.46
CA THR A 137 10.30 2.93 10.98
C THR A 137 9.92 4.41 10.88
N ARG A 138 10.85 5.32 11.21
CA ARG A 138 10.61 6.76 11.09
C ARG A 138 10.31 7.17 9.64
N GLU A 139 11.11 6.70 8.69
CA GLU A 139 10.94 7.05 7.27
C GLU A 139 9.68 6.44 6.66
N GLU A 140 9.23 5.29 7.15
CA GLU A 140 7.95 4.72 6.73
C GLU A 140 6.76 5.50 7.25
N ILE A 141 6.79 5.95 8.51
CA ILE A 141 5.78 6.84 9.07
C ILE A 141 5.70 8.12 8.24
N LEU A 142 6.86 8.73 7.93
CA LEU A 142 6.93 9.92 7.09
C LEU A 142 6.42 9.65 5.67
N PHE A 143 6.74 8.51 5.06
CA PHE A 143 6.17 8.11 3.77
C PHE A 143 4.63 8.05 3.84
N GLY A 144 4.08 7.41 4.86
CA GLY A 144 2.64 7.31 5.05
C GLY A 144 1.97 8.70 5.17
N GLN A 145 2.56 9.60 5.95
CA GLN A 145 2.07 10.97 6.12
C GLN A 145 2.15 11.81 4.83
N ARG A 146 3.25 11.68 4.07
CA ARG A 146 3.41 12.39 2.79
C ARG A 146 2.41 11.87 1.76
N LEU A 147 2.23 10.55 1.67
CA LEU A 147 1.25 9.93 0.78
C LEU A 147 -0.18 10.33 1.16
N ASN A 148 -0.51 10.36 2.46
CA ASN A 148 -1.79 10.86 2.97
C ASN A 148 -2.10 12.28 2.46
N THR A 149 -1.12 13.19 2.59
CA THR A 149 -1.25 14.57 2.10
C THR A 149 -1.56 14.60 0.59
N LEU A 150 -0.87 13.77 -0.19
CA LEU A 150 -1.13 13.65 -1.63
C LEU A 150 -2.52 13.06 -1.93
N ILE A 151 -2.97 12.08 -1.14
CA ILE A 151 -4.30 11.49 -1.27
C ILE A 151 -5.40 12.55 -1.11
N ALA A 152 -5.23 13.42 -0.10
CA ALA A 152 -6.15 14.52 0.19
C ALA A 152 -6.10 15.66 -0.83
N SER A 153 -4.95 15.88 -1.47
CA SER A 153 -4.74 16.94 -2.45
C SER A 153 -5.42 16.69 -3.81
N ASP A 154 -5.48 17.74 -4.63
CA ASP A 154 -5.91 17.67 -6.04
C ASP A 154 -4.74 17.39 -7.01
N ILE A 155 -3.55 17.07 -6.49
CA ILE A 155 -2.37 16.76 -7.33
C ILE A 155 -2.62 15.45 -8.08
N PRO A 156 -2.42 15.41 -9.42
CA PRO A 156 -2.55 14.18 -10.19
C PRO A 156 -1.62 13.06 -9.72
N MET A 157 -2.10 11.81 -9.71
CA MET A 157 -1.29 10.65 -9.29
C MET A 157 0.00 10.45 -10.11
N SER A 158 0.02 10.95 -11.34
CA SER A 158 1.21 10.96 -12.19
C SER A 158 2.38 11.78 -11.62
N GLU A 159 2.11 12.75 -10.76
CA GLU A 159 3.11 13.63 -10.16
C GLU A 159 3.53 13.19 -8.74
N TRP A 160 2.81 12.22 -8.15
CA TRP A 160 3.00 11.85 -6.76
C TRP A 160 4.40 11.33 -6.43
N LYS A 161 4.98 10.51 -7.32
CA LYS A 161 6.36 10.02 -7.14
C LYS A 161 7.33 11.18 -6.99
N GLN A 162 7.23 12.17 -7.89
CA GLN A 162 8.09 13.34 -7.86
C GLN A 162 7.88 14.13 -6.56
N LYS A 163 6.64 14.39 -6.17
CA LYS A 163 6.31 15.12 -4.95
C LYS A 163 6.79 14.42 -3.67
N LEU A 164 6.71 13.09 -3.64
CA LEU A 164 7.25 12.29 -2.54
C LEU A 164 8.78 12.43 -2.47
N VAL A 165 9.48 12.30 -3.60
CA VAL A 165 10.94 12.45 -3.67
C VAL A 165 11.39 13.85 -3.25
N GLU A 166 10.69 14.91 -3.66
CA GLU A 166 10.98 16.30 -3.28
C GLU A 166 10.92 16.54 -1.76
N GLN A 167 10.13 15.75 -1.03
CA GLN A 167 9.93 15.90 0.42
C GLN A 167 10.77 14.94 1.26
N ALA A 168 11.51 14.02 0.63
CA ALA A 168 12.21 12.93 1.29
C ALA A 168 13.73 13.10 1.25
N ASP A 169 14.39 12.67 2.32
CA ASP A 169 15.86 12.62 2.35
C ASP A 169 16.37 11.38 1.62
N THR A 170 16.61 11.52 0.31
CA THR A 170 17.13 10.44 -0.54
C THR A 170 18.62 10.16 -0.35
N SER A 171 19.30 10.82 0.60
CA SER A 171 20.62 10.40 1.06
C SER A 171 20.55 9.14 1.93
N ILE A 172 19.40 8.90 2.55
CA ILE A 172 19.08 7.66 3.28
C ILE A 172 18.81 6.54 2.26
N ASP A 173 19.52 5.43 2.40
CA ASP A 173 19.50 4.34 1.42
C ASP A 173 18.13 3.67 1.27
N VAL A 174 17.45 3.39 2.37
CA VAL A 174 16.09 2.81 2.36
C VAL A 174 15.05 3.77 1.76
N VAL A 175 15.19 5.08 2.00
CA VAL A 175 14.32 6.10 1.38
C VAL A 175 14.53 6.11 -0.12
N LYS A 176 15.79 6.19 -0.56
CA LYS A 176 16.13 6.15 -1.98
C LYS A 176 15.59 4.89 -2.65
N PHE A 177 15.77 3.73 -2.03
CA PHE A 177 15.27 2.45 -2.51
C PHE A 177 13.74 2.46 -2.64
N ASN A 178 13.02 2.70 -1.55
CA ASN A 178 11.55 2.65 -1.52
C ASN A 178 10.94 3.64 -2.52
N TYR A 179 11.45 4.87 -2.57
CA TYR A 179 10.89 5.93 -3.41
C TYR A 179 11.21 5.70 -4.90
N SER A 180 12.38 5.14 -5.22
CA SER A 180 12.70 4.73 -6.60
C SER A 180 11.74 3.67 -7.13
N GLY A 181 11.24 2.79 -6.24
CA GLY A 181 10.31 1.71 -6.53
C GLY A 181 8.85 2.12 -6.77
N LEU A 182 8.49 3.35 -6.44
CA LEU A 182 7.14 3.87 -6.66
C LEU A 182 6.86 4.04 -8.16
N THR A 183 5.65 3.66 -8.58
CA THR A 183 5.25 3.66 -9.99
C THR A 183 3.79 4.13 -10.12
N TYR A 184 3.55 5.05 -11.05
CA TYR A 184 2.21 5.34 -11.55
C TYR A 184 1.99 4.58 -12.86
N LEU A 185 0.87 3.85 -12.97
CA LEU A 185 0.45 3.12 -14.16
C LEU A 185 -0.83 3.75 -14.72
N LYS A 186 -0.84 4.03 -16.03
CA LYS A 186 -1.95 4.65 -16.75
C LYS A 186 -2.64 3.64 -17.65
#